data_AF-A0A819X5A9-F1
#
_entry.id   AF-A0A819X5A9-F1
#
_cell.length_a   1.000
_cell.length_b   1.000
_cell.length_c   1.000
_cell.angle_alpha   90.00
_cell.angle_beta   90.00
_cell.angle_gamma   90.00
#
_symmetry.space_group_name_H-M   'P 1'
#
loop_
_entity.id
_entity.type
_entity.pdbx_description
1 polymer ?
#
loop_
_entity_poly.entity_id
_entity_poly.type
_entity_poly.pdbx_seq_one_letter_code
_entity_poly.pdbx_strand_id
1 'polypeptide(L)'
;QIIFVLAGFLGIFLMLTIVFAALYGVQRNKSWNTVDITTAIITVTTTAQTNLCVTPYCIKAANYLLESINKTVNPCDNFFEFACGTWLKKNRIPDDAASHDIINILRNQLDSDIVDMLTSPIPDDLKNLQSIINARRFYDSCINETAIELEAVHVILSFVNNELGGWPILQGSSWNEDSFNLTHLLIKLREYSHNMIFGFRTSADDKNSSVNFIRVNN
;
A
#
# COMPACT_ATOMS: atom_id res chain seq x y z
N GLN A 1 -75.98 5.82 5.30
CA GLN A 1 -74.61 6.18 4.84
C GLN A 1 -73.52 5.40 5.57
N ILE A 2 -73.59 5.20 6.89
CA ILE A 2 -72.59 4.46 7.69
C ILE A 2 -72.39 2.99 7.26
N ILE A 3 -73.46 2.29 6.86
CA ILE A 3 -73.41 0.87 6.44
C ILE A 3 -72.54 0.67 5.19
N PHE A 4 -72.58 1.61 4.24
CA PHE A 4 -71.75 1.53 3.02
C PHE A 4 -70.27 1.77 3.31
N VAL A 5 -69.95 2.63 4.28
CA VAL A 5 -68.58 2.90 4.72
C VAL A 5 -68.01 1.67 5.45
N LEU A 6 -68.80 1.04 6.34
CA LEU A 6 -68.40 -0.19 7.03
C LEU A 6 -68.20 -1.37 6.06
N ALA A 7 -69.05 -1.52 5.05
CA ALA A 7 -68.87 -2.53 4.00
C ALA A 7 -67.59 -2.31 3.19
N GLY A 8 -67.22 -1.05 2.92
CA GLY A 8 -65.96 -0.69 2.27
C GLY A 8 -64.73 -1.09 3.09
N PHE A 9 -64.72 -0.79 4.39
CA PHE A 9 -63.61 -1.17 5.28
C PHE A 9 -63.46 -2.69 5.44
N LEU A 10 -64.57 -3.43 5.52
CA LEU A 10 -64.56 -4.90 5.55
C LEU A 10 -63.98 -5.49 4.26
N GLY A 11 -64.31 -4.91 3.10
CA GLY A 11 -63.74 -5.30 1.81
C GLY A 11 -62.23 -5.08 1.73
N ILE A 12 -61.74 -3.92 2.19
CA ILE A 12 -60.30 -3.60 2.20
C ILE A 12 -59.54 -4.53 3.16
N PHE A 13 -60.10 -4.79 4.35
CA PHE A 13 -59.48 -5.69 5.31
C PHE A 13 -59.37 -7.12 4.78
N LEU A 14 -60.44 -7.63 4.14
CA LEU A 14 -60.42 -8.94 3.48
C LEU A 14 -59.35 -8.99 2.36
N MET A 15 -59.26 -7.98 1.51
CA MET A 15 -58.25 -7.91 0.46
C MET A 15 -56.82 -7.91 1.02
N LEU A 16 -56.56 -7.15 2.09
CA LEU A 16 -55.24 -7.12 2.73
C LEU A 16 -54.88 -8.47 3.36
N THR A 17 -55.82 -9.15 4.01
CA THR A 17 -55.57 -10.49 4.58
C THR A 17 -55.29 -11.54 3.50
N ILE A 18 -55.95 -11.48 2.35
CA ILE A 18 -55.71 -12.39 1.21
C ILE A 18 -54.33 -12.13 0.62
N VAL A 19 -53.94 -10.87 0.42
CA VAL A 19 -52.61 -10.50 -0.08
C VAL A 19 -51.52 -10.96 0.90
N PHE A 20 -51.71 -10.75 2.20
CA PHE A 20 -50.74 -11.18 3.22
C PHE A 20 -50.64 -12.71 3.28
N ALA A 21 -51.75 -13.44 3.20
CA ALA A 21 -51.75 -14.90 3.14
C ALA A 21 -51.10 -15.44 1.87
N ALA A 22 -51.30 -14.78 0.71
CA ALA A 22 -50.66 -15.13 -0.54
C ALA A 22 -49.14 -14.88 -0.50
N LEU A 23 -48.70 -13.72 0.01
CA LEU A 23 -47.29 -13.41 0.19
C LEU A 23 -46.61 -14.36 1.18
N TYR A 24 -47.27 -14.66 2.31
CA TYR A 24 -46.79 -15.63 3.29
C TYR A 24 -46.74 -17.05 2.70
N GLY A 25 -47.71 -17.43 1.87
CA GLY A 25 -47.72 -18.69 1.11
C GLY A 25 -46.58 -18.78 0.09
N VAL A 26 -46.28 -17.70 -0.64
CA VAL A 26 -45.14 -17.61 -1.55
C VAL A 26 -43.81 -17.72 -0.79
N GLN A 27 -43.71 -17.11 0.39
CA GLN A 27 -42.52 -17.21 1.26
C GLN A 27 -42.36 -18.63 1.85
N ARG A 28 -43.45 -19.30 2.22
CA ARG A 28 -43.43 -20.71 2.68
C ARG A 28 -43.17 -21.72 1.55
N ASN A 29 -43.53 -21.40 0.30
CA ASN A 29 -43.24 -22.26 -0.85
C ASN A 29 -41.77 -22.19 -1.33
N LYS A 30 -40.95 -21.31 -0.74
CA LYS A 30 -39.50 -21.54 -0.65
C LYS A 30 -39.20 -22.55 0.46
N SER A 31 -39.84 -23.72 0.38
CA SER A 31 -39.43 -24.90 1.12
C SER A 31 -38.20 -25.45 0.43
N TRP A 32 -37.04 -25.28 1.06
CA TRP A 32 -35.78 -25.92 0.70
C TRP A 32 -35.81 -27.43 1.01
N ASN A 33 -36.77 -28.17 0.46
CA ASN A 33 -36.86 -29.63 0.58
C ASN A 33 -37.59 -30.12 -0.68
N THR A 34 -36.99 -30.80 -1.65
CA THR A 34 -35.94 -31.82 -1.60
C THR A 34 -35.02 -31.68 -2.82
N VAL A 35 -33.78 -31.23 -2.61
CA VAL A 35 -32.70 -31.67 -3.50
C VAL A 35 -32.45 -33.12 -3.08
N ASP A 36 -32.74 -34.07 -3.96
CA ASP A 36 -32.41 -35.47 -3.73
C ASP A 36 -30.88 -35.57 -3.60
N ILE A 37 -30.42 -35.68 -2.35
CA ILE A 37 -29.01 -35.57 -1.97
C ILE A 37 -28.22 -36.72 -2.62
N THR A 38 -28.86 -37.84 -2.94
CA THR A 38 -28.20 -38.98 -3.59
C THR A 38 -27.90 -38.73 -5.06
N THR A 39 -28.82 -38.13 -5.82
CA THR A 39 -28.60 -37.80 -7.23
C THR A 39 -27.76 -36.54 -7.41
N ALA A 40 -27.85 -35.57 -6.50
CA ALA A 40 -26.98 -34.39 -6.48
C ALA A 40 -25.51 -34.74 -6.10
N ILE A 41 -25.28 -35.67 -5.17
CA ILE A 41 -23.91 -36.14 -4.86
C ILE A 41 -23.32 -36.90 -6.05
N ILE A 42 -24.10 -37.75 -6.74
CA ILE A 42 -23.60 -38.56 -7.85
C ILE A 42 -23.34 -37.72 -9.11
N THR A 43 -24.11 -36.66 -9.37
CA THR A 43 -23.82 -35.75 -10.50
C THR A 43 -22.71 -34.74 -10.19
N VAL A 44 -22.58 -34.27 -8.94
CA VAL A 44 -21.48 -33.36 -8.56
C VAL A 44 -20.12 -34.09 -8.49
N THR A 45 -20.10 -35.38 -8.16
CA THR A 45 -18.82 -36.12 -8.03
C THR A 45 -18.17 -36.50 -9.37
N THR A 46 -18.89 -36.55 -10.49
CA THR A 46 -18.30 -36.94 -11.79
C THR A 46 -18.03 -35.80 -12.78
N THR A 47 -18.49 -34.57 -12.54
CA THR A 47 -18.21 -33.42 -13.44
C THR A 47 -17.45 -32.26 -12.80
N ALA A 48 -17.14 -32.30 -11.49
CA ALA A 48 -16.37 -31.25 -10.83
C ALA A 48 -14.83 -31.44 -10.88
N GLN A 49 -14.34 -32.52 -11.49
CA GLN A 49 -12.93 -32.90 -11.40
C GLN A 49 -12.25 -33.02 -12.77
N THR A 50 -12.29 -31.99 -13.62
CA THR A 50 -11.50 -31.99 -14.86
C THR A 50 -10.81 -30.68 -15.22
N ASN A 51 -10.76 -29.66 -14.36
CA ASN A 51 -9.95 -28.45 -14.60
C ASN A 51 -9.24 -27.92 -13.34
N LEU A 52 -8.79 -28.79 -12.44
CA LEU A 52 -7.99 -28.35 -11.29
C LEU A 52 -6.58 -27.97 -11.76
N CYS A 53 -6.16 -26.74 -11.50
CA CYS A 53 -4.79 -26.34 -11.78
C CYS A 53 -3.83 -26.98 -10.77
N VAL A 54 -2.96 -27.86 -11.26
CA VAL A 54 -1.93 -28.55 -10.46
C VAL A 54 -0.51 -28.15 -10.85
N THR A 55 -0.36 -27.02 -11.54
CA THR A 55 0.98 -26.48 -11.82
C THR A 55 1.68 -26.09 -10.52
N PRO A 56 3.02 -26.08 -10.48
CA PRO A 56 3.76 -25.66 -9.29
C PRO A 56 3.35 -24.27 -8.79
N TYR A 57 3.04 -23.34 -9.70
CA TYR A 57 2.58 -21.99 -9.37
C TYR A 57 1.21 -21.98 -8.70
N CYS A 58 0.26 -22.78 -9.20
CA CYS A 58 -1.07 -22.91 -8.60
C CYS A 58 -1.00 -23.51 -7.20
N ILE A 59 -0.18 -24.54 -7.01
CA ILE A 59 0.02 -25.17 -5.69
C ILE A 59 0.64 -24.16 -4.71
N LYS A 60 1.68 -23.42 -5.13
CA LYS A 60 2.32 -22.38 -4.30
C LYS A 60 1.35 -21.28 -3.90
N ALA A 61 0.57 -20.76 -4.85
CA ALA A 61 -0.41 -19.72 -4.58
C ALA A 61 -1.55 -20.21 -3.67
N ALA A 62 -2.07 -21.42 -3.91
CA ALA A 62 -3.11 -22.02 -3.09
C ALA A 62 -2.64 -22.23 -1.64
N ASN A 63 -1.40 -22.72 -1.45
CA ASN A 63 -0.83 -22.88 -0.12
C ASN A 63 -0.68 -21.54 0.61
N TYR A 64 -0.14 -20.51 -0.05
CA TYR A 64 -0.03 -19.17 0.54
C TYR A 64 -1.39 -18.62 1.01
N LEU A 65 -2.44 -18.77 0.19
CA LEU A 65 -3.80 -18.37 0.57
C LEU A 65 -4.32 -19.16 1.77
N LEU A 66 -4.18 -20.48 1.75
CA LEU A 66 -4.64 -21.37 2.82
C LEU A 66 -3.93 -21.10 4.15
N GLU A 67 -2.66 -20.71 4.11
CA GLU A 67 -1.89 -20.34 5.30
C GLU A 67 -2.25 -18.97 5.87
N SER A 68 -2.89 -18.12 5.07
CA SER A 68 -3.28 -16.74 5.41
C SER A 68 -4.70 -16.62 5.94
N ILE A 69 -5.62 -17.45 5.43
CA ILE A 69 -7.05 -17.44 5.74
C ILE A 69 -7.33 -17.95 7.16
N ASN A 70 -8.22 -17.27 7.88
CA ASN A 70 -8.84 -17.72 9.12
C ASN A 70 -10.27 -18.26 8.86
N LYS A 71 -10.39 -19.57 8.64
CA LYS A 71 -11.68 -20.24 8.33
C LYS A 71 -12.70 -20.24 9.48
N THR A 72 -12.31 -19.79 10.67
CA THR A 72 -13.22 -19.71 11.83
C THR A 72 -14.14 -18.49 11.79
N VAL A 73 -13.84 -17.52 10.93
CA VAL A 73 -14.61 -16.28 10.77
C VAL A 73 -15.47 -16.37 9.52
N ASN A 74 -16.73 -15.95 9.63
CA ASN A 74 -17.63 -15.89 8.48
C ASN A 74 -17.22 -14.71 7.58
N PRO A 75 -16.93 -14.93 6.28
CA PRO A 75 -16.53 -13.87 5.36
C PRO A 75 -17.59 -12.77 5.19
N CYS A 76 -18.88 -13.08 5.37
CA CYS A 76 -19.96 -12.09 5.28
C CYS A 76 -19.98 -11.13 6.48
N ASP A 77 -19.38 -11.51 7.61
CA ASP A 77 -19.36 -10.70 8.83
C ASP A 77 -18.06 -9.86 8.90
N ASN A 78 -16.90 -10.47 8.59
CA ASN A 78 -15.62 -9.77 8.51
C ASN A 78 -14.70 -10.44 7.49
N PHE A 79 -14.75 -9.98 6.24
CA PHE A 79 -13.94 -10.53 5.16
C PHE A 79 -12.44 -10.35 5.37
N PHE A 80 -12.01 -9.26 6.00
CA PHE A 80 -10.59 -9.00 6.27
C PHE A 80 -10.01 -10.03 7.25
N GLU A 81 -10.69 -10.26 8.38
CA GLU A 81 -10.25 -11.28 9.34
C GLU A 81 -10.34 -12.69 8.74
N PHE A 82 -11.39 -13.00 7.97
CA PHE A 82 -11.45 -14.27 7.24
C PHE A 82 -10.26 -14.44 6.29
N ALA A 83 -9.93 -13.44 5.48
CA ALA A 83 -8.90 -13.57 4.45
C ALA A 83 -7.46 -13.50 5.00
N CYS A 84 -7.23 -12.72 6.06
CA CYS A 84 -5.90 -12.35 6.54
C CYS A 84 -5.63 -12.72 8.01
N GLY A 85 -6.64 -13.15 8.77
CA GLY A 85 -6.54 -13.31 10.23
C GLY A 85 -5.47 -14.30 10.70
N THR A 86 -5.18 -15.35 9.92
CA THR A 86 -4.08 -16.27 10.23
C THR A 86 -2.73 -15.67 9.84
N TRP A 87 -2.67 -14.93 8.74
CA TRP A 87 -1.47 -14.22 8.31
C TRP A 87 -0.99 -13.22 9.37
N LEU A 88 -1.91 -12.42 9.93
CA LEU A 88 -1.61 -11.43 10.98
C LEU A 88 -1.01 -12.06 12.24
N LYS A 89 -1.42 -13.29 12.58
CA LYS A 89 -0.89 -14.03 13.74
C LYS A 89 0.53 -14.52 13.52
N LYS A 90 0.89 -14.83 12.27
CA LYS A 90 2.20 -15.38 11.89
C LYS A 90 3.22 -14.29 11.54
N ASN A 91 2.77 -13.13 11.08
CA ASN A 91 3.62 -12.07 10.57
C ASN A 91 3.53 -10.84 11.48
N ARG A 92 4.38 -10.83 12.50
CA ARG A 92 4.51 -9.67 13.40
C ARG A 92 5.32 -8.58 12.71
N ILE A 93 5.03 -7.32 13.05
CA ILE A 93 5.83 -6.20 12.59
C ILE A 93 7.25 -6.33 13.17
N PRO A 94 8.31 -6.39 12.32
CA PRO A 94 9.70 -6.39 12.77
C PRO A 94 10.07 -5.13 13.57
N ASP A 95 11.12 -5.21 14.40
CA ASP A 95 11.53 -4.11 15.29
C ASP A 95 12.03 -2.87 14.53
N ASP A 96 12.49 -3.04 13.29
CA ASP A 96 13.01 -2.01 12.39
C ASP A 96 11.93 -1.43 11.45
N ALA A 97 10.68 -1.87 11.58
CA ALA A 97 9.61 -1.48 10.66
C ALA A 97 8.40 -0.84 11.37
N ALA A 98 7.82 0.17 10.74
CA ALA A 98 6.56 0.78 11.21
C ALA A 98 5.32 -0.01 10.76
N SER A 99 5.44 -0.80 9.68
CA SER A 99 4.38 -1.63 9.12
C SER A 99 4.96 -2.91 8.55
N HIS A 100 4.13 -3.95 8.47
CA HIS A 100 4.52 -5.20 7.83
C HIS A 100 3.33 -5.78 7.08
N ASP A 101 3.39 -5.66 5.76
CA ASP A 101 2.42 -6.22 4.83
C ASP A 101 3.14 -6.89 3.64
N ILE A 102 2.37 -7.41 2.68
CA ILE A 102 2.92 -8.07 1.50
C ILE A 102 3.78 -7.14 0.64
N ILE A 103 3.50 -5.84 0.62
CA ILE A 103 4.30 -4.86 -0.13
C ILE A 103 5.65 -4.68 0.54
N ASN A 104 5.70 -4.63 1.88
CA ASN A 104 6.97 -4.63 2.62
C ASN A 104 7.79 -5.90 2.31
N ILE A 105 7.18 -7.09 2.33
CA ILE A 105 7.88 -8.35 2.02
C ILE A 105 8.50 -8.32 0.62
N LEU A 106 7.72 -7.87 -0.37
CA LEU A 106 8.20 -7.79 -1.76
C LEU A 106 9.29 -6.72 -1.92
N ARG A 107 9.19 -5.58 -1.24
CA ARG A 107 10.22 -4.54 -1.24
C ARG A 107 11.51 -5.05 -0.62
N ASN A 108 11.46 -5.72 0.53
CA ASN A 108 12.64 -6.27 1.18
C ASN A 108 13.35 -7.31 0.28
N GLN A 109 12.58 -8.14 -0.44
CA GLN A 109 13.16 -9.05 -1.42
C GLN A 109 13.83 -8.29 -2.58
N LEU A 110 13.15 -7.27 -3.13
CA LEU A 110 13.69 -6.45 -4.20
C LEU A 110 14.97 -5.72 -3.77
N ASP A 111 15.00 -5.18 -2.56
CA ASP A 111 16.17 -4.50 -2.01
C ASP A 111 17.35 -5.47 -1.86
N SER A 112 17.10 -6.71 -1.41
CA SER A 112 18.11 -7.77 -1.38
C SER A 112 18.64 -8.08 -2.78
N ASP A 113 17.75 -8.25 -3.76
CA ASP A 113 18.15 -8.54 -5.14
C ASP A 113 18.99 -7.38 -5.73
N ILE A 114 18.63 -6.13 -5.42
CA ILE A 114 19.39 -4.94 -5.83
C ILE A 114 20.79 -4.93 -5.19
N VAL A 115 20.88 -5.21 -3.88
CA VAL A 115 22.17 -5.31 -3.18
C VAL A 115 23.03 -6.41 -3.79
N ASP A 116 22.46 -7.56 -4.09
CA ASP A 116 23.16 -8.67 -4.74
C ASP A 116 23.70 -8.25 -6.11
N MET A 117 22.90 -7.53 -6.91
CA MET A 117 23.34 -7.00 -8.20
C MET A 117 24.46 -5.95 -8.06
N LEU A 118 24.36 -5.07 -7.06
CA LEU A 118 25.33 -3.99 -6.81
C LEU A 118 26.64 -4.50 -6.23
N THR A 119 26.66 -5.67 -5.59
CA THR A 119 27.86 -6.24 -4.97
C THR A 119 28.49 -7.34 -5.82
N SER A 120 27.72 -8.07 -6.62
CA SER A 120 28.21 -9.12 -7.52
C SER A 120 29.19 -8.60 -8.59
N PRO A 121 30.08 -9.43 -9.16
CA PRO A 121 30.95 -9.01 -10.26
C PRO A 121 30.16 -8.47 -11.47
N ILE A 122 30.60 -7.35 -12.04
CA ILE A 122 29.96 -6.77 -13.24
C ILE A 122 30.24 -7.66 -14.45
N PRO A 123 29.22 -8.09 -15.22
CA PRO A 123 29.39 -8.82 -16.48
C PRO A 123 30.27 -8.06 -17.48
N ASP A 124 31.08 -8.78 -18.27
CA ASP A 124 32.07 -8.16 -19.17
C ASP A 124 31.47 -7.17 -20.17
N ASP A 125 30.25 -7.44 -20.66
CA ASP A 125 29.50 -6.59 -21.59
C ASP A 125 28.99 -5.29 -20.94
N LEU A 126 28.89 -5.24 -19.60
CA LEU A 126 28.40 -4.08 -18.85
C LEU A 126 29.52 -3.29 -18.15
N LYS A 127 30.76 -3.80 -18.11
CA LYS A 127 31.89 -3.19 -17.37
C LYS A 127 32.22 -1.76 -17.78
N ASN A 128 31.92 -1.38 -19.03
CA ASN A 128 32.21 -0.04 -19.55
C ASN A 128 31.03 0.93 -19.41
N LEU A 129 29.87 0.48 -18.90
CA LEU A 129 28.70 1.34 -18.72
C LEU A 129 28.84 2.20 -17.47
N GLN A 130 29.04 3.51 -17.68
CA GLN A 130 29.26 4.44 -16.58
C GLN A 130 28.08 4.51 -15.60
N SER A 131 26.85 4.26 -16.05
CA SER A 131 25.67 4.18 -15.18
C SER A 131 25.81 3.08 -14.12
N ILE A 132 26.29 1.91 -14.50
CA ILE A 132 26.51 0.77 -13.59
C ILE A 132 27.67 1.07 -12.63
N ILE A 133 28.77 1.62 -13.15
CA ILE A 133 29.92 2.00 -12.33
C ILE A 133 29.53 3.06 -11.29
N ASN A 134 28.77 4.08 -11.69
CA ASN A 134 28.32 5.15 -10.79
C ASN A 134 27.34 4.63 -9.74
N ALA A 135 26.39 3.76 -10.12
CA ALA A 135 25.46 3.17 -9.16
C ALA A 135 26.20 2.37 -8.08
N ARG A 136 27.21 1.58 -8.46
CA ARG A 136 28.05 0.85 -7.50
C ARG A 136 28.87 1.78 -6.61
N ARG A 137 29.55 2.77 -7.20
CA ARG A 137 30.33 3.74 -6.41
C ARG A 137 29.46 4.49 -5.41
N PHE A 138 28.24 4.85 -5.81
CA PHE A 138 27.27 5.48 -4.93
C PHE A 138 26.88 4.55 -3.77
N TYR A 139 26.56 3.29 -4.05
CA TYR A 139 26.30 2.28 -3.02
C TYR A 139 27.49 2.10 -2.06
N ASP A 140 28.69 1.92 -2.60
CA ASP A 140 29.92 1.74 -1.81
C ASP A 140 30.21 2.94 -0.90
N SER A 141 29.92 4.16 -1.37
CA SER A 141 30.05 5.37 -0.54
C SER A 141 29.02 5.43 0.59
N CYS A 142 27.86 4.81 0.43
CA CYS A 142 26.79 4.80 1.43
C CYS A 142 27.02 3.76 2.53
N ILE A 143 27.58 2.59 2.18
CA ILE A 143 27.74 1.48 3.13
C ILE A 143 29.06 1.52 3.91
N ASN A 144 29.99 2.39 3.52
CA ASN A 144 31.27 2.55 4.21
C ASN A 144 31.15 3.40 5.48
N GLU A 145 30.58 2.80 6.53
CA GLU A 145 30.37 3.45 7.84
C GLU A 145 31.68 3.99 8.43
N THR A 146 32.80 3.27 8.29
CA THR A 146 34.11 3.73 8.80
C THR A 146 34.48 5.10 8.23
N ALA A 147 34.34 5.29 6.92
CA ALA A 147 34.64 6.57 6.29
C ALA A 147 33.63 7.66 6.70
N ILE A 148 32.36 7.30 6.87
CA ILE A 148 31.31 8.23 7.32
C ILE A 148 31.59 8.72 8.74
N GLU A 149 31.86 7.82 9.67
CA GLU A 149 32.11 8.17 11.08
C GLU A 149 33.37 9.02 11.27
N LEU A 150 34.36 8.88 10.39
CA LEU A 150 35.59 9.69 10.40
C LEU A 150 35.33 11.15 9.99
N GLU A 151 34.44 11.39 9.03
CA GLU A 151 34.36 12.69 8.31
C GLU A 151 33.01 13.42 8.45
N ALA A 152 31.92 12.73 8.82
CA ALA A 152 30.55 13.25 8.69
C ALA A 152 30.35 14.60 9.40
N VAL A 153 30.79 14.70 10.66
CA VAL A 153 30.66 15.94 11.45
C VAL A 153 31.44 17.08 10.82
N HIS A 154 32.66 16.82 10.34
CA HIS A 154 33.48 17.84 9.71
C HIS A 154 32.85 18.36 8.42
N VAL A 155 32.36 17.46 7.57
CA VAL A 155 31.68 17.80 6.31
C VAL A 155 30.44 18.65 6.57
N ILE A 156 29.58 18.24 7.51
CA ILE A 156 28.35 18.97 7.83
C ILE A 156 28.65 20.35 8.42
N LEU A 157 29.57 20.45 9.38
CA LEU A 157 29.92 21.74 9.98
C LEU A 157 30.59 22.68 8.98
N SER A 158 31.45 22.17 8.12
CA SER A 158 32.06 22.95 7.03
C SER A 158 30.99 23.49 6.09
N PHE A 159 30.03 22.65 5.68
CA PHE A 159 28.93 23.07 4.84
C PHE A 159 28.05 24.13 5.51
N VAL A 160 27.64 23.92 6.76
CA VAL A 160 26.83 24.87 7.52
C VAL A 160 27.53 26.22 7.66
N ASN A 161 28.82 26.21 8.03
CA ASN A 161 29.55 27.45 8.31
C ASN A 161 29.93 28.22 7.04
N ASN A 162 30.28 27.51 5.96
CA ASN A 162 30.85 28.14 4.76
C ASN A 162 29.80 28.41 3.69
N GLU A 163 28.75 27.59 3.57
CA GLU A 163 27.75 27.72 2.50
C GLU A 163 26.39 28.24 3.00
N LEU A 164 26.03 27.98 4.25
CA LEU A 164 24.70 28.34 4.79
C LEU A 164 24.66 29.59 5.68
N GLY A 165 25.82 30.20 5.96
CA GLY A 165 25.91 31.37 6.84
C GLY A 165 25.87 31.02 8.34
N GLY A 166 26.20 29.78 8.68
CA GLY A 166 26.30 29.32 10.06
C GLY A 166 24.98 28.88 10.69
N TRP A 167 25.05 28.44 11.95
CA TRP A 167 23.89 28.04 12.74
C TRP A 167 23.96 28.69 14.13
N PRO A 168 23.05 29.63 14.46
CA PRO A 168 23.07 30.38 15.73
C PRO A 168 23.20 29.51 16.98
N ILE A 169 22.55 28.33 17.00
CA ILE A 169 22.57 27.43 18.16
C ILE A 169 23.96 26.84 18.39
N LEU A 170 24.74 26.59 17.34
CA LEU A 170 26.07 26.00 17.44
C LEU A 170 27.15 27.06 17.70
N GLN A 171 26.97 28.26 17.15
CA GLN A 171 27.96 29.33 17.21
C GLN A 171 27.72 30.33 18.35
N GLY A 172 26.51 30.38 18.92
CA GLY A 172 26.16 31.28 20.02
C GLY A 172 26.50 32.73 19.70
N SER A 173 27.23 33.39 20.60
CA SER A 173 27.64 34.79 20.44
C SER A 173 28.63 35.05 19.30
N SER A 174 29.22 34.01 18.71
CA SER A 174 30.10 34.17 17.54
C SER A 174 29.33 34.27 16.22
N TRP A 175 28.04 33.94 16.23
CA TRP A 175 27.17 34.10 15.06
C TRP A 175 26.74 35.56 14.91
N ASN A 176 26.89 36.10 13.71
CA ASN A 176 26.60 37.50 13.42
C ASN A 176 25.28 37.64 12.65
N GLU A 177 24.23 38.06 13.36
CA GLU A 177 22.89 38.29 12.80
C GLU A 177 22.89 39.34 11.68
N ASP A 178 23.67 40.42 11.82
CA ASP A 178 23.71 41.51 10.85
C ASP A 178 24.27 41.06 9.49
N SER A 179 25.07 39.98 9.49
CA SER A 179 25.64 39.40 8.27
C SER A 179 24.76 38.32 7.64
N PHE A 180 23.69 37.90 8.32
CA PHE A 180 22.86 36.80 7.87
C PHE A 180 21.94 37.21 6.71
N ASN A 181 21.96 36.43 5.64
CA ASN A 181 21.11 36.65 4.47
C ASN A 181 20.18 35.45 4.26
N LEU A 182 18.92 35.61 4.70
CA LEU A 182 17.89 34.59 4.57
C LEU A 182 17.67 34.17 3.11
N THR A 183 17.68 35.11 2.16
CA THR A 183 17.51 34.80 0.73
C THR A 183 18.65 33.93 0.22
N HIS A 184 19.89 34.21 0.62
CA HIS A 184 21.05 33.39 0.25
C HIS A 184 20.93 31.97 0.82
N LEU A 185 20.57 31.84 2.10
CA LEU A 185 20.32 30.54 2.73
C LEU A 185 19.27 29.73 1.97
N LEU A 186 18.12 30.35 1.66
CA LEU A 186 17.03 29.69 0.94
C LEU A 186 17.45 29.25 -0.47
N ILE A 187 18.24 30.05 -1.18
CA ILE A 187 18.80 29.69 -2.50
C ILE A 187 19.75 28.49 -2.35
N LYS A 188 20.67 28.54 -1.40
CA LYS A 188 21.64 27.47 -1.16
C LYS A 188 20.95 26.16 -0.80
N LEU A 189 20.04 26.16 0.17
CA LEU A 189 19.28 24.97 0.54
C LEU A 189 18.48 24.42 -0.65
N ARG A 190 17.96 25.29 -1.51
CA ARG A 190 17.27 24.89 -2.73
C ARG A 190 18.19 24.21 -3.75
N GLU A 191 19.43 24.65 -3.91
CA GLU A 191 20.44 23.97 -4.74
C GLU A 191 20.67 22.52 -4.29
N TYR A 192 20.60 22.28 -2.98
CA TYR A 192 20.65 20.94 -2.38
C TYR A 192 19.27 20.26 -2.27
N SER A 193 18.30 20.68 -3.08
CA SER A 193 16.95 20.10 -3.17
C SER A 193 16.12 20.12 -1.87
N HIS A 194 16.46 20.99 -0.91
CA HIS A 194 15.67 21.18 0.30
C HIS A 194 14.59 22.24 0.07
N ASN A 195 13.35 21.92 0.43
CA ASN A 195 12.26 22.89 0.54
C ASN A 195 12.10 23.27 2.01
N MET A 196 12.11 24.56 2.33
CA MET A 196 11.88 25.03 3.69
C MET A 196 10.49 25.65 3.84
N ILE A 197 10.37 26.93 3.46
CA ILE A 197 9.14 27.72 3.66
C ILE A 197 8.16 27.47 2.52
N PHE A 198 8.67 27.39 1.30
CA PHE A 198 7.88 27.09 0.11
C PHE A 198 8.54 25.97 -0.67
N GLY A 199 7.73 25.00 -1.09
CA GLY A 199 8.08 24.00 -2.07
C GLY A 199 8.03 24.60 -3.47
N PHE A 200 9.18 24.63 -4.15
CA PHE A 200 9.22 24.96 -5.57
C PHE A 200 9.31 23.66 -6.37
N ARG A 201 8.50 23.48 -7.40
CA ARG A 201 8.60 22.31 -8.29
C ARG A 201 8.37 22.72 -9.72
N THR A 202 9.13 22.15 -10.64
CA THR A 202 8.81 22.20 -12.06
C THR A 202 7.92 21.01 -12.38
N SER A 203 6.83 21.27 -13.08
CA SER A 203 5.89 20.23 -13.51
C SER A 203 5.19 20.67 -14.78
N ALA A 204 4.61 19.71 -15.50
CA ALA A 204 3.71 20.01 -16.61
C ALA A 204 2.57 20.95 -16.16
N ASP A 205 2.19 21.88 -17.04
CA ASP A 205 1.01 22.71 -16.85
C ASP A 205 -0.26 21.86 -17.00
N ASP A 206 -1.18 21.97 -16.03
CA ASP A 206 -2.46 21.25 -16.04
C ASP A 206 -3.33 21.61 -17.25
N LYS A 207 -3.13 22.81 -17.82
CA LYS A 207 -3.85 23.30 -19.00
C LYS A 207 -3.11 23.02 -20.31
N ASN A 208 -1.81 22.75 -20.27
CA ASN A 208 -1.00 22.44 -21.43
C ASN A 208 0.19 21.54 -21.06
N SER A 209 0.00 20.23 -21.18
CA SER A 209 1.01 19.24 -20.79
C SER A 209 2.28 19.24 -21.66
N SER A 210 2.34 20.04 -22.73
CA SER A 210 3.54 20.22 -23.56
C SER A 210 4.50 21.29 -23.02
N VAL A 211 4.11 22.04 -21.98
CA VAL A 211 4.96 23.05 -21.33
C VAL A 211 5.09 22.78 -19.84
N ASN A 212 6.23 23.16 -19.28
CA ASN A 212 6.46 23.13 -17.84
C ASN A 212 6.19 24.50 -17.23
N PHE A 213 5.73 24.52 -15.98
CA PHE A 213 5.65 25.73 -15.17
C PHE A 213 6.18 25.49 -13.76
N ILE A 214 6.53 26.58 -13.07
CA ILE A 214 6.99 26.55 -11.68
C ILE A 214 5.77 26.58 -10.75
N ARG A 215 5.56 25.51 -10.00
CA ARG A 215 4.59 25.47 -8.89
C ARG A 215 5.25 25.92 -7.61
N VAL A 216 4.50 26.68 -6.83
CA VAL A 216 4.83 27.04 -5.45
C VAL A 216 3.75 26.45 -4.56
N ASN A 217 4.15 25.61 -3.60
CA ASN A 217 3.26 25.07 -2.58
C ASN A 217 3.81 25.37 -1.17
N ASN A 218 2.93 25.46 -0.20
CA ASN A 218 3.30 25.40 1.22
C ASN A 218 3.45 23.93 1.64
#